data_AF-A0A0C2JCD5-F1
#
_entry.id   AF-A0A0C2JCD5-F1
#
_cell.length_a   1.000
_cell.length_b   1.000
_cell.length_c   1.000
_cell.angle_alpha   90.00
_cell.angle_beta   90.00
_cell.angle_gamma   90.00
#
_symmetry.space_group_name_H-M   'P 1'
#
loop_
_entity.id
_entity.type
_entity.pdbx_description
1 polymer ?
#
loop_
_entity_poly.entity_id
_entity_poly.type
_entity_poly.pdbx_seq_one_letter_code
_entity_poly.pdbx_strand_id
1 'polypeptide(L)'
;MQARIHELIDVLSNFKTNKNPEKSRSSYVEDLKRLLTLFYSVNEFLVEKIFDLIPTNQLLEFFDSCETDRPMTIRVNTLKVRRRELAQSLINRGVNLDPVGDWSKVGLVIYDSPVPIGATPEYLAGHYMIQGASSFLPVLCLDPKLNETILDLCAAPGGKTSYIGKYLS
;
A
#
# COMPACT_ATOMS: atom_id res chain seq x y z
N MET A 1 -20.42 -17.66 -1.13
CA MET A 1 -19.19 -17.87 -1.93
C MET A 1 -17.95 -17.75 -1.05
N GLN A 2 -17.77 -16.64 -0.31
CA GLN A 2 -16.66 -16.44 0.63
C GLN A 2 -16.49 -17.59 1.66
N ALA A 3 -17.56 -18.03 2.34
CA ALA A 3 -17.48 -19.16 3.27
C ALA A 3 -16.92 -20.45 2.65
N ARG A 4 -17.19 -20.69 1.36
CA ARG A 4 -16.66 -21.84 0.62
C ARG A 4 -15.17 -21.68 0.31
N ILE A 5 -14.71 -20.45 0.06
CA ILE A 5 -13.29 -20.14 -0.16
C ILE A 5 -12.50 -20.43 1.13
N HIS A 6 -13.00 -19.97 2.28
CA HIS A 6 -12.41 -20.28 3.60
C HIS A 6 -12.31 -21.79 3.83
N GLU A 7 -13.40 -22.52 3.62
CA GLU A 7 -13.40 -23.98 3.78
C GLU A 7 -12.34 -24.67 2.91
N LEU A 8 -12.20 -24.25 1.65
CA LEU A 8 -11.20 -24.81 0.74
C LEU A 8 -9.77 -24.47 1.18
N ILE A 9 -9.53 -23.26 1.67
CA ILE A 9 -8.24 -22.85 2.22
C ILE A 9 -7.90 -23.68 3.46
N ASP A 10 -8.86 -23.91 4.36
CA ASP A 10 -8.69 -24.73 5.55
C ASP A 10 -8.37 -26.19 5.20
N VAL A 11 -9.08 -26.75 4.22
CA VAL A 11 -8.81 -28.10 3.71
C VAL A 11 -7.43 -28.19 3.06
N LEU A 12 -7.03 -27.21 2.25
CA LEU A 12 -5.72 -27.22 1.57
C LEU A 12 -4.56 -27.01 2.54
N SER A 13 -4.77 -26.23 3.60
CA SER A 13 -3.80 -26.01 4.68
C SER A 13 -3.65 -27.25 5.56
N ASN A 14 -4.75 -27.95 5.85
CA ASN A 14 -4.79 -29.15 6.70
C ASN A 14 -5.19 -30.42 5.92
N PHE A 15 -4.53 -30.65 4.78
CA PHE A 15 -4.96 -31.67 3.82
C PHE A 15 -4.92 -33.12 4.35
N LYS A 16 -4.06 -33.41 5.34
CA LYS A 16 -3.98 -34.76 5.92
C LYS A 16 -5.21 -35.12 6.77
N THR A 17 -5.82 -34.12 7.41
CA THR A 17 -6.92 -34.29 8.37
C THR A 17 -8.29 -34.02 7.75
N ASN A 18 -8.39 -33.05 6.83
CA ASN A 18 -9.69 -32.54 6.36
C ASN A 18 -10.02 -32.94 4.90
N LYS A 19 -9.25 -33.83 4.27
CA LYS A 19 -9.52 -34.26 2.90
C LYS A 19 -10.76 -35.15 2.81
N ASN A 20 -11.52 -34.97 1.74
CA ASN A 20 -12.44 -36.02 1.28
C ASN A 20 -11.60 -37.14 0.63
N PRO A 21 -11.78 -38.42 1.02
CA PRO A 21 -11.07 -39.56 0.43
C PRO A 21 -11.16 -39.65 -1.09
N GLU A 22 -12.25 -39.15 -1.69
CA GLU A 22 -12.53 -39.25 -3.12
C GLU A 22 -11.96 -38.09 -3.95
N LYS A 23 -11.48 -37.01 -3.32
CA LYS A 23 -10.94 -35.83 -4.01
C LYS A 23 -9.43 -35.72 -3.89
N SER A 24 -8.76 -35.51 -5.02
CA SER A 24 -7.33 -35.19 -5.09
C SER A 24 -7.06 -33.76 -4.61
N ARG A 25 -5.84 -33.49 -4.14
CA ARG A 25 -5.39 -32.13 -3.80
C ARG A 25 -5.51 -31.17 -5.00
N SER A 26 -5.22 -31.66 -6.22
CA SER A 26 -5.32 -30.85 -7.44
C SER A 26 -6.74 -30.36 -7.70
N SER A 27 -7.75 -31.21 -7.47
CA SER A 27 -9.17 -30.82 -7.61
C SER A 27 -9.55 -29.69 -6.66
N TYR A 28 -9.09 -29.73 -5.40
CA TYR A 28 -9.34 -28.65 -4.44
C TYR A 28 -8.66 -27.34 -4.83
N VAL A 29 -7.45 -27.40 -5.39
CA VAL A 29 -6.73 -26.22 -5.86
C VAL A 29 -7.45 -25.59 -7.05
N GLU A 30 -7.91 -26.40 -8.00
CA GLU A 30 -8.67 -25.92 -9.17
C GLU A 30 -10.01 -25.29 -8.76
N ASP A 31 -10.75 -25.94 -7.86
CA ASP A 31 -11.98 -25.39 -7.27
C ASP A 31 -11.72 -24.03 -6.60
N LEU A 32 -10.63 -23.92 -5.83
CA LEU A 32 -10.24 -22.67 -5.16
C LEU A 32 -9.86 -21.57 -6.15
N LYS A 33 -8.99 -21.87 -7.13
CA LYS A 33 -8.59 -20.91 -8.18
C LYS A 33 -9.81 -20.38 -8.92
N ARG A 34 -10.72 -21.26 -9.34
CA ARG A 34 -11.97 -20.88 -10.02
C ARG A 34 -12.83 -19.96 -9.15
N LEU A 35 -12.98 -20.26 -7.86
CA LEU A 35 -13.76 -19.42 -6.96
C LEU A 35 -13.11 -18.06 -6.73
N LEU A 36 -11.78 -17.97 -6.62
CA LEU A 36 -11.06 -16.70 -6.49
C LEU A 36 -11.23 -15.83 -7.74
N THR A 37 -11.09 -16.42 -8.94
CA THR A 37 -11.34 -15.76 -10.23
C THR A 37 -12.75 -15.14 -10.27
N LEU A 38 -13.76 -15.91 -9.87
CA LEU A 38 -15.16 -15.47 -9.90
C LEU A 38 -15.49 -14.43 -8.81
N PHE A 39 -14.96 -14.61 -7.60
CA PHE A 39 -15.31 -13.76 -6.47
C PHE A 39 -14.65 -12.38 -6.54
N TYR A 40 -13.37 -12.31 -6.89
CA TYR A 40 -12.61 -11.05 -7.00
C TYR A 40 -12.60 -10.48 -8.42
N SER A 41 -13.28 -11.11 -9.38
CA SER A 41 -13.28 -10.69 -10.79
C SER A 41 -11.87 -10.56 -11.39
N VAL A 42 -10.94 -11.41 -10.95
CA VAL A 42 -9.55 -11.43 -11.39
C VAL A 42 -9.38 -12.50 -12.47
N ASN A 43 -8.58 -12.22 -13.50
CA ASN A 43 -8.29 -13.21 -14.55
C ASN A 43 -7.55 -14.44 -13.98
N GLU A 44 -7.87 -15.61 -14.51
CA GLU A 44 -7.30 -16.91 -14.09
C GLU A 44 -5.76 -16.94 -14.10
N PHE A 45 -5.13 -16.34 -15.11
CA PHE A 45 -3.68 -16.24 -15.19
C PHE A 45 -3.09 -15.52 -13.99
N LEU A 46 -3.71 -14.41 -13.56
CA LEU A 46 -3.23 -13.64 -12.43
C LEU A 46 -3.46 -14.40 -11.11
N VAL A 47 -4.61 -15.05 -10.96
CA VAL A 47 -4.88 -15.92 -9.80
C VAL A 47 -3.83 -17.03 -9.71
N GLU A 48 -3.48 -17.67 -10.83
CA GLU A 48 -2.45 -18.70 -10.86
C GLU A 48 -1.09 -18.17 -10.42
N LYS A 49 -0.65 -17.02 -10.93
CA LYS A 49 0.62 -16.41 -10.51
C LYS A 49 0.62 -16.01 -9.04
N ILE A 50 -0.47 -15.46 -8.54
CA ILE A 50 -0.59 -15.11 -7.11
C ILE A 50 -0.53 -16.38 -6.25
N PHE A 51 -1.19 -17.46 -6.69
CA PHE A 51 -1.18 -18.75 -6.00
C PHE A 51 0.24 -19.35 -5.89
N ASP A 52 1.10 -19.13 -6.90
CA ASP A 52 2.50 -19.58 -6.87
C ASP A 52 3.38 -18.71 -5.96
N LEU A 53 3.00 -17.44 -5.74
CA LEU A 53 3.80 -16.45 -5.01
C LEU A 53 3.42 -16.36 -3.51
N ILE A 54 2.15 -16.61 -3.18
CA ILE A 54 1.59 -16.36 -1.84
C ILE A 54 1.12 -17.68 -1.22
N PRO A 55 1.46 -17.95 0.06
CA PRO A 55 0.96 -19.11 0.78
C PRO A 55 -0.57 -19.19 0.77
N THR A 56 -1.11 -20.41 0.64
CA THR A 56 -2.57 -20.62 0.51
C THR A 56 -3.39 -20.01 1.65
N ASN A 57 -2.85 -20.01 2.87
CA ASN A 57 -3.49 -19.45 4.06
C ASN A 57 -3.53 -17.91 4.08
N GLN A 58 -2.75 -17.23 3.24
CA GLN A 58 -2.71 -15.77 3.12
C GLN A 58 -3.42 -15.25 1.85
N LEU A 59 -3.87 -16.14 0.96
CA LEU A 59 -4.47 -15.74 -0.32
C LEU A 59 -5.71 -14.85 -0.13
N LEU A 60 -6.60 -15.23 0.79
CA LEU A 60 -7.82 -14.47 1.01
C LEU A 60 -7.51 -13.05 1.52
N GLU A 61 -6.63 -12.95 2.53
CA GLU A 61 -6.19 -11.66 3.07
C GLU A 61 -5.55 -10.77 2.00
N PHE A 62 -4.75 -11.36 1.10
CA PHE A 62 -4.16 -10.65 -0.02
C PHE A 62 -5.23 -10.07 -0.95
N PHE A 63 -6.17 -10.89 -1.43
CA PHE A 63 -7.21 -10.40 -2.34
C PHE A 63 -8.17 -9.41 -1.67
N ASP A 64 -8.54 -9.63 -0.40
CA ASP A 64 -9.34 -8.68 0.37
C ASP A 64 -8.63 -7.33 0.53
N SER A 65 -7.29 -7.34 0.70
CA SER A 65 -6.50 -6.11 0.76
C SER A 65 -6.43 -5.36 -0.58
N CYS A 66 -6.60 -6.05 -1.71
CA CYS A 66 -6.66 -5.42 -3.03
C CYS A 66 -7.98 -4.67 -3.28
N GLU A 67 -9.08 -5.12 -2.65
CA GLU A 67 -10.39 -4.48 -2.72
C GLU A 67 -10.56 -3.33 -1.73
N THR A 68 -9.65 -3.21 -0.75
CA THR A 68 -9.71 -2.16 0.26
C THR A 68 -9.03 -0.89 -0.24
N ASP A 69 -9.71 0.25 -0.11
CA ASP A 69 -9.13 1.55 -0.42
C ASP A 69 -7.89 1.82 0.43
N ARG A 70 -6.82 2.22 -0.25
CA ARG A 70 -5.57 2.55 0.45
C ARG A 70 -5.74 3.86 1.20
N PRO A 71 -5.25 3.95 2.45
CA PRO A 71 -5.30 5.20 3.19
C PRO A 71 -4.54 6.29 2.43
N MET A 72 -5.15 7.47 2.35
CA MET A 72 -4.53 8.62 1.70
C MET A 72 -3.32 9.06 2.54
N THR A 73 -2.18 9.24 1.90
CA THR A 73 -0.93 9.63 2.57
C THR A 73 -0.30 10.83 1.89
N ILE A 74 0.33 11.68 2.70
CA ILE A 74 1.05 12.86 2.24
C ILE A 74 2.48 12.86 2.76
N ARG A 75 3.40 13.39 1.95
CA ARG A 75 4.80 13.63 2.30
C ARG A 75 5.02 15.10 2.57
N VAL A 76 5.46 15.44 3.78
CA VAL A 76 5.82 16.82 4.12
C VAL A 76 7.10 17.25 3.41
N ASN A 77 7.08 18.43 2.80
CA ASN A 77 8.24 19.09 2.25
C ASN A 77 8.98 19.85 3.37
N THR A 78 9.96 19.19 3.97
CA THR A 78 10.73 19.76 5.09
C THR A 78 11.67 20.90 4.70
N LEU A 79 11.82 21.21 3.40
CA LEU A 79 12.51 22.43 2.95
C LEU A 79 11.65 23.68 3.21
N LYS A 80 10.32 23.53 3.36
CA LYS A 80 9.39 24.64 3.57
C LYS A 80 8.77 24.68 4.96
N VAL A 81 8.42 23.52 5.53
CA VAL A 81 7.70 23.45 6.82
C VAL A 81 8.05 22.19 7.60
N ARG A 82 8.03 22.25 8.93
CA ARG A 82 8.22 21.05 9.76
C ARG A 82 6.94 20.21 9.81
N ARG A 83 7.07 18.88 9.92
CA ARG A 83 5.91 17.95 9.99
C ARG A 83 4.90 18.36 11.08
N ARG A 84 5.39 18.73 12.26
CA ARG A 84 4.54 19.12 13.40
C ARG A 84 3.74 20.39 13.12
N GLU A 85 4.37 21.39 12.49
CA GLU A 85 3.73 22.66 12.12
C GLU A 85 2.67 22.43 11.05
N LEU A 86 2.98 21.63 10.03
CA LEU A 86 2.00 21.29 8.99
C LEU A 86 0.83 20.49 9.56
N ALA A 87 1.09 19.49 10.40
CA ALA A 87 0.06 18.72 11.07
C ALA A 87 -0.89 19.63 11.85
N GLN A 88 -0.35 20.59 12.63
CA GLN A 88 -1.16 21.56 13.35
C GLN A 88 -2.01 22.44 12.40
N SER A 89 -1.43 22.91 11.28
CA SER A 89 -2.15 23.71 10.29
C SER A 89 -3.34 22.96 9.70
N LEU A 90 -3.14 21.67 9.37
CA LEU A 90 -4.18 20.81 8.81
C LEU A 90 -5.25 20.44 9.85
N ILE A 91 -4.86 20.14 11.08
CA ILE A 91 -5.79 19.88 12.20
C ILE A 91 -6.68 21.11 12.45
N ASN A 92 -6.12 22.32 12.42
CA ASN A 92 -6.88 23.57 12.58
C ASN A 92 -7.92 23.78 11.47
N ARG A 93 -7.77 23.12 10.32
CA ARG A 93 -8.76 23.11 9.23
C ARG A 93 -9.78 21.97 9.34
N GLY A 94 -9.71 21.17 10.40
CA GLY A 94 -10.58 20.02 10.61
C GLY A 94 -10.13 18.74 9.89
N VAL A 95 -8.89 18.67 9.42
CA VAL A 95 -8.35 17.45 8.82
C VAL A 95 -7.99 16.45 9.92
N ASN A 96 -8.53 15.23 9.83
CA ASN A 96 -8.16 14.13 10.70
C ASN A 96 -6.95 13.39 10.12
N LEU A 97 -5.84 13.39 10.84
CA LEU A 97 -4.56 12.87 10.37
C LEU A 97 -3.69 12.34 11.50
N ASP A 98 -2.87 11.35 11.19
CA ASP A 98 -1.84 10.80 12.09
C ASP A 98 -0.50 10.60 11.37
N PRO A 99 0.61 10.45 12.10
CA PRO A 99 1.85 9.92 11.53
C PRO A 99 1.66 8.57 10.84
N VAL A 100 2.29 8.35 9.68
CA VAL A 100 2.31 7.05 8.97
C VAL A 100 2.92 5.91 9.81
N GLY A 101 3.76 6.26 10.78
CA GLY A 101 4.43 5.35 11.68
C GLY A 101 5.81 5.89 12.06
N ASP A 102 6.43 5.25 13.06
CA ASP A 102 7.72 5.72 13.61
C ASP A 102 8.89 5.62 12.63
N TRP A 103 8.75 4.80 11.59
CA TRP A 103 9.73 4.64 10.52
C TRP A 103 9.82 5.86 9.59
N SER A 104 8.83 6.78 9.59
CA SER A 104 8.83 7.97 8.74
C SER A 104 8.74 9.27 9.54
N LYS A 105 9.75 10.12 9.38
CA LYS A 105 9.76 11.49 9.97
C LYS A 105 8.95 12.51 9.17
N VAL A 106 8.45 12.15 7.98
CA VAL A 106 7.81 13.09 7.03
C VAL A 106 6.43 12.66 6.56
N GLY A 107 6.02 11.42 6.81
CA GLY A 107 4.73 10.90 6.38
C GLY A 107 3.60 11.26 7.33
N LEU A 108 2.45 11.63 6.77
CA LEU A 108 1.17 11.75 7.47
C LEU A 108 0.10 10.95 6.70
N VAL A 109 -0.75 10.24 7.43
CA VAL A 109 -1.96 9.56 6.94
C VAL A 109 -3.13 10.50 7.15
N ILE A 110 -3.98 10.62 6.14
CA ILE A 110 -5.22 11.38 6.21
C ILE A 110 -6.37 10.39 6.28
N TYR A 111 -7.15 10.47 7.35
CA TYR A 111 -8.35 9.64 7.53
C TYR A 111 -9.60 10.32 7.00
N ASP A 112 -9.74 11.62 7.29
CA ASP A 112 -10.88 12.41 6.87
C ASP A 112 -10.48 13.86 6.68
N SER A 113 -11.18 14.57 5.78
CA SER A 113 -10.91 15.97 5.49
C SER A 113 -12.15 16.67 4.95
N PRO A 114 -12.53 17.83 5.52
CA PRO A 114 -13.65 18.62 5.02
C PRO A 114 -13.34 19.29 3.67
N VAL A 115 -12.07 19.41 3.29
CA VAL A 115 -11.60 20.01 2.04
C VAL A 115 -10.73 19.01 1.29
N PRO A 116 -10.80 18.92 -0.05
CA PRO A 116 -9.90 18.07 -0.81
C PRO A 116 -8.44 18.39 -0.51
N ILE A 117 -7.66 17.38 -0.13
CA ILE A 117 -6.25 17.52 0.29
C ILE A 117 -5.36 18.08 -0.84
N GLY A 118 -5.76 17.90 -2.10
CA GLY A 118 -5.09 18.47 -3.27
C GLY A 118 -5.47 19.91 -3.59
N ALA A 119 -6.35 20.55 -2.79
CA ALA A 119 -6.83 21.91 -3.02
C ALA A 119 -6.55 22.85 -1.83
N THR A 120 -5.83 22.39 -0.80
CA THR A 120 -5.48 23.25 0.34
C THR A 120 -4.43 24.29 -0.07
N PRO A 121 -4.41 25.47 0.58
CA PRO A 121 -3.35 26.45 0.37
C PRO A 121 -1.95 25.87 0.63
N GLU A 122 -1.82 24.98 1.62
CA GLU A 122 -0.57 24.31 1.97
C GLU A 122 -0.08 23.39 0.84
N TYR A 123 -0.99 22.67 0.17
CA TYR A 123 -0.65 21.85 -1.00
C TYR A 123 -0.16 22.74 -2.15
N LEU A 124 -0.91 23.80 -2.48
CA LEU A 124 -0.57 24.72 -3.56
C LEU A 124 0.73 25.50 -3.28
N ALA A 125 1.02 25.78 -2.01
CA ALA A 125 2.29 26.35 -1.56
C ALA A 125 3.45 25.34 -1.59
N GLY A 126 3.19 24.06 -1.88
CA GLY A 126 4.18 22.98 -1.94
C GLY A 126 4.71 22.56 -0.57
N HIS A 127 3.93 22.77 0.50
CA HIS A 127 4.28 22.32 1.85
C HIS A 127 4.23 20.80 2.00
N TYR A 128 3.47 20.12 1.14
CA TYR A 128 3.44 18.67 1.06
C TYR A 128 3.06 18.20 -0.34
N MET A 129 3.22 16.91 -0.58
CA MET A 129 2.81 16.23 -1.80
C MET A 129 1.97 15.00 -1.44
N ILE A 130 0.90 14.74 -2.20
CA ILE A 130 0.12 13.51 -2.06
C ILE A 130 0.95 12.36 -2.65
N GLN A 131 1.27 11.37 -1.82
CA GLN A 131 2.18 10.29 -2.20
C GLN A 131 1.98 9.10 -1.27
N GLY A 132 1.80 7.90 -1.85
CA GLY A 132 1.69 6.65 -1.10
C GLY A 132 2.88 6.41 -0.18
N ALA A 133 2.62 5.99 1.07
CA ALA A 133 3.65 5.72 2.09
C ALA A 133 4.78 4.79 1.60
N SER A 134 4.44 3.74 0.84
CA SER A 134 5.43 2.81 0.29
C SER A 134 6.45 3.48 -0.64
N SER A 135 6.09 4.61 -1.26
CA SER A 135 7.01 5.37 -2.11
C SER A 135 8.10 6.14 -1.34
N PHE A 136 8.03 6.21 -0.01
CA PHE A 136 9.08 6.79 0.82
C PHE A 136 10.25 5.82 0.99
N LEU A 137 9.95 4.53 1.10
CA LEU A 137 10.92 3.49 1.44
C LEU A 137 12.12 3.45 0.48
N PRO A 138 11.97 3.52 -0.87
CA PRO A 138 13.13 3.50 -1.76
C PRO A 138 14.12 4.63 -1.48
N VAL A 139 13.64 5.84 -1.16
CA VAL A 139 14.50 7.01 -0.89
C VAL A 139 15.11 6.92 0.51
N LEU A 140 14.37 6.39 1.48
CA LEU A 140 14.91 6.12 2.82
C LEU A 140 16.02 5.06 2.78
N CYS A 141 15.84 4.01 1.98
CA CYS A 141 16.84 2.95 1.78
C CYS A 141 18.04 3.43 0.96
N LEU A 142 17.84 4.34 0.00
CA LEU A 142 18.93 4.94 -0.77
C LEU A 142 19.86 5.81 0.09
N ASP A 143 19.32 6.39 1.17
CA ASP A 143 20.04 7.26 2.12
C ASP A 143 20.93 8.35 1.47
N PRO A 144 20.36 9.22 0.60
CA PRO A 144 21.14 10.24 -0.13
C PRO A 144 21.94 11.16 0.78
N LYS A 145 23.17 11.49 0.39
CA LYS A 145 24.06 12.40 1.12
C LYS A 145 24.33 13.70 0.36
N LEU A 146 24.68 14.73 1.12
CA LEU A 146 25.09 16.02 0.56
C LEU A 146 26.30 15.83 -0.37
N ASN A 147 26.29 16.52 -1.51
CA ASN A 147 27.30 16.46 -2.57
C ASN A 147 27.35 15.16 -3.38
N GLU A 148 26.36 14.27 -3.27
CA GLU A 148 26.23 13.11 -4.16
C GLU A 148 25.54 13.46 -5.49
N THR A 149 25.96 12.77 -6.55
CA THR A 149 25.27 12.80 -7.84
C THR A 149 24.36 11.58 -7.96
N ILE A 150 23.06 11.80 -8.04
CA ILE A 150 22.06 10.73 -8.09
C ILE A 150 21.27 10.81 -9.40
N LEU A 151 21.12 9.67 -10.07
CA LEU A 151 20.34 9.52 -11.30
C LEU A 151 19.04 8.75 -11.01
N ASP A 152 17.89 9.37 -11.26
CA ASP A 152 16.57 8.74 -11.14
C ASP A 152 16.06 8.32 -12.54
N LEU A 153 16.20 7.03 -12.86
CA LEU A 153 15.88 6.47 -14.18
C LEU A 153 14.37 6.36 -14.46
N CYS A 154 13.53 6.38 -13.42
CA CYS A 154 12.07 6.24 -13.55
C CYS A 154 11.36 7.32 -12.74
N ALA A 155 11.72 8.57 -13.00
CA ALA A 155 11.32 9.70 -12.17
C ALA A 155 9.82 9.97 -12.15
N ALA A 156 9.06 9.67 -13.21
CA ALA A 156 7.63 10.00 -13.28
C ALA A 156 6.82 9.39 -12.11
N PRO A 157 5.99 10.16 -11.38
CA PRO A 157 5.58 11.56 -11.58
C PRO A 157 6.47 12.64 -10.89
N GLY A 158 7.61 12.27 -10.31
CA GLY A 158 8.63 13.18 -9.74
C GLY A 158 8.70 13.20 -8.21
N GLY A 159 7.78 12.50 -7.53
CA GLY A 159 7.68 12.54 -6.06
C GLY A 159 8.89 11.95 -5.33
N LYS A 160 9.55 10.94 -5.92
CA LYS A 160 10.78 10.34 -5.36
C LYS A 160 11.99 11.26 -5.60
N THR A 161 12.13 11.80 -6.81
CA THR A 161 13.16 12.77 -7.17
C THR A 161 13.12 14.00 -6.27
N SER A 162 11.93 14.56 -6.01
CA SER A 162 11.75 15.66 -5.05
C SER A 162 12.15 15.25 -3.62
N TYR A 163 11.96 13.99 -3.24
CA TYR A 163 12.38 13.51 -1.94
C TYR A 163 13.89 13.33 -1.83
N ILE A 164 14.55 12.90 -2.91
CA ILE A 164 16.01 12.86 -2.99
C ILE A 164 16.58 14.28 -2.89
N GLY A 165 16.05 15.22 -3.68
CA GLY A 165 16.56 16.60 -3.72
C GLY A 165 16.57 17.31 -2.36
N LYS A 166 15.65 16.95 -1.45
CA LYS A 166 15.67 17.42 -0.05
C LYS A 166 17.01 17.18 0.65
N TYR A 167 17.67 16.04 0.39
CA TYR A 167 18.92 15.66 1.07
C TYR A 167 20.16 16.24 0.39
N LEU A 168 20.02 16.74 -0.84
CA LEU A 168 21.09 17.34 -1.63
C LEU A 168 21.14 18.88 -1.50
N SER A 169 20.20 19.48 -0.76
CA SER A 169 20.07 20.93 -0.56
C SER A 169 20.44 21.38 0.84
#